data_AF-A0A949A458-F1
#
_entry.id   AF-A0A949A458-F1
#
_cell.length_a   1.000
_cell.length_b   1.000
_cell.length_c   1.000
_cell.angle_alpha   90.00
_cell.angle_beta   90.00
_cell.angle_gamma   90.00
#
_symmetry.space_group_name_H-M   'P 1'
#
loop_
_entity.id
_entity.type
_entity.pdbx_description
1 polymer ?
#
loop_
_entity_poly.entity_id
_entity_poly.type
_entity_poly.pdbx_seq_one_letter_code
_entity_poly.pdbx_strand_id
1 'polypeptide(L)'
;MNKYLQSTEIINWQHPAVLARAKELAGGRKDPAAVAASCFSWVRDAIRHIGDYDIREVSCSASEVLLSGSGICYAKSHLLAALLRANTIAAGFCYQRLSRNDDGAPFCLHGLNAVYLPAYGWYRIDARGRSAKSVSDQAK
;
A
#
# COMPACT_ATOMS: atom_id res chain seq x y z
N MET A 1 -5.89 -14.10 -13.85
CA MET A 1 -5.84 -13.82 -12.40
C MET A 1 -4.51 -14.19 -11.74
N ASN A 2 -3.90 -15.35 -12.05
CA ASN A 2 -2.66 -15.82 -11.39
C ASN A 2 -1.51 -14.79 -11.28
N LYS A 3 -1.27 -13.97 -12.32
CA LYS A 3 -0.23 -12.93 -12.29
C LYS A 3 -0.39 -11.93 -11.14
N TYR A 4 -1.62 -11.66 -10.71
CA TYR A 4 -1.94 -10.73 -9.62
C TYR A 4 -1.93 -11.37 -8.22
N LEU A 5 -1.54 -12.65 -8.14
CA LEU A 5 -1.36 -13.40 -6.88
C LEU A 5 0.10 -13.82 -6.66
N GLN A 6 0.93 -13.75 -7.70
CA GLN A 6 2.31 -14.21 -7.65
C GLN A 6 3.18 -13.41 -6.68
N SER A 7 4.06 -14.14 -6.00
CA SER A 7 5.21 -13.60 -5.29
C SER A 7 6.30 -13.28 -6.33
N THR A 8 7.02 -12.19 -6.12
CA THR A 8 8.16 -11.74 -6.95
C THR A 8 9.26 -11.22 -6.04
N GLU A 9 10.39 -10.77 -6.56
CA GLU A 9 11.46 -10.17 -5.74
C GLU A 9 10.98 -8.92 -4.98
N ILE A 10 10.15 -8.08 -5.62
CA ILE A 10 9.63 -6.83 -5.01
C ILE A 10 8.44 -7.10 -4.10
N ILE A 11 7.52 -8.00 -4.49
CA ILE A 11 6.29 -8.23 -3.71
C ILE A 11 6.50 -9.30 -2.64
N ASN A 12 7.51 -10.15 -2.80
CA ASN A 12 8.04 -11.21 -1.92
C ASN A 12 7.18 -11.65 -0.72
N TRP A 13 5.89 -11.91 -0.94
CA TRP A 13 4.95 -12.15 0.15
C TRP A 13 5.18 -13.49 0.86
N GLN A 14 5.92 -14.38 0.21
CA GLN A 14 6.41 -15.63 0.78
C GLN A 14 7.53 -15.42 1.80
N HIS A 15 8.10 -14.21 1.91
CA HIS A 15 9.01 -13.87 2.98
C HIS A 15 8.30 -14.06 4.34
N PRO A 16 8.89 -14.80 5.31
CA PRO A 16 8.19 -15.22 6.52
C PRO A 16 7.53 -14.07 7.30
N ALA A 17 8.23 -12.94 7.44
CA ALA A 17 7.69 -11.76 8.12
C ALA A 17 6.45 -11.14 7.42
N VAL A 18 6.46 -11.12 6.08
CA VAL A 18 5.34 -10.57 5.30
C VAL A 18 4.13 -11.50 5.38
N LEU A 19 4.36 -12.81 5.22
CA LEU A 19 3.31 -13.81 5.36
C LEU A 19 2.69 -13.80 6.76
N ALA A 20 3.52 -13.74 7.81
CA ALA A 20 3.05 -13.67 9.20
C ALA A 20 2.18 -12.42 9.43
N ARG A 21 2.66 -11.24 9.02
CA ARG A 21 1.90 -9.99 9.10
C ARG A 21 0.59 -10.06 8.32
N ALA A 22 0.60 -10.67 7.13
CA ALA A 22 -0.61 -10.84 6.33
C ALA A 22 -1.68 -11.69 7.05
N LYS A 23 -1.26 -12.78 7.73
CA LYS A 23 -2.17 -13.65 8.47
C LYS A 23 -2.68 -13.00 9.76
N GLU A 24 -1.82 -12.27 10.48
CA GLU A 24 -2.22 -11.45 11.62
C GLU A 24 -3.30 -10.43 11.23
N LEU A 25 -3.07 -9.68 10.14
CA LEU A 25 -4.01 -8.69 9.63
C LEU A 25 -5.29 -9.30 9.05
N ALA A 26 -5.27 -10.55 8.59
CA ALA A 26 -6.49 -11.25 8.21
C ALA A 26 -7.33 -11.61 9.45
N GLY A 27 -6.69 -11.93 10.58
CA GLY A 27 -7.38 -12.20 11.85
C GLY A 27 -8.42 -13.31 11.76
N GLY A 28 -8.19 -14.32 10.91
CA GLY A 28 -9.14 -15.41 10.65
C GLY A 28 -10.40 -15.03 9.86
N ARG A 29 -10.53 -13.78 9.40
CA ARG A 29 -11.65 -13.35 8.56
C ARG A 29 -11.66 -14.09 7.22
N LYS A 30 -12.86 -14.37 6.72
CA LYS A 30 -13.08 -15.01 5.42
C LYS A 30 -13.54 -14.04 4.33
N ASP A 31 -14.07 -12.88 4.72
CA ASP A 31 -14.49 -11.86 3.77
C ASP A 31 -13.28 -11.13 3.15
N PRO A 32 -13.05 -11.23 1.82
CA PRO A 32 -11.97 -10.53 1.16
C PRO A 32 -12.00 -9.01 1.34
N ALA A 33 -13.19 -8.41 1.41
CA ALA A 33 -13.31 -6.96 1.58
C ALA A 33 -12.84 -6.53 2.98
N ALA A 34 -13.27 -7.24 4.03
CA ALA A 34 -12.79 -6.99 5.39
C ALA A 34 -11.28 -7.23 5.56
N VAL A 35 -10.73 -8.28 4.93
CA VAL A 35 -9.28 -8.52 4.94
C VAL A 35 -8.55 -7.39 4.21
N ALA A 36 -9.02 -6.99 3.03
CA ALA A 36 -8.42 -5.90 2.28
C ALA A 36 -8.45 -4.56 3.05
N ALA A 37 -9.57 -4.26 3.70
CA ALA A 37 -9.72 -3.05 4.52
C ALA A 37 -8.76 -3.04 5.72
N SER A 38 -8.57 -4.18 6.38
CA SER A 38 -7.61 -4.36 7.47
C SER A 38 -6.16 -4.13 7.00
N CYS A 39 -5.75 -4.80 5.92
CA CYS A 39 -4.42 -4.62 5.34
C CYS A 39 -4.18 -3.18 4.88
N PHE A 40 -5.17 -2.59 4.19
CA PHE A 40 -5.12 -1.20 3.74
C PHE A 40 -4.91 -0.22 4.89
N SER A 41 -5.75 -0.30 5.93
CA SER A 41 -5.71 0.62 7.06
C SER A 41 -4.38 0.50 7.80
N TRP A 42 -3.91 -0.72 8.03
CA TRP A 42 -2.62 -0.95 8.67
C TRP A 42 -1.45 -0.38 7.85
N VAL A 43 -1.39 -0.62 6.53
CA VAL A 43 -0.32 -0.04 5.70
C VAL A 43 -0.39 1.49 5.67
N ARG A 44 -1.61 2.05 5.61
CA ARG A 44 -1.82 3.50 5.62
C ARG A 44 -1.26 4.13 6.89
N ASP A 45 -1.59 3.54 8.04
CA ASP A 45 -1.38 4.15 9.36
C ASP A 45 -0.04 3.75 10.00
N ALA A 46 0.44 2.52 9.77
CA ALA A 46 1.66 2.01 10.41
C ALA A 46 2.94 2.28 9.60
N ILE A 47 2.83 2.44 8.28
CA ILE A 47 4.01 2.66 7.42
C ILE A 47 4.16 4.14 7.13
N ARG A 48 5.26 4.74 7.60
CA ARG A 48 5.51 6.16 7.42
C ARG A 48 5.83 6.49 5.96
N HIS A 49 5.31 7.60 5.46
CA HIS A 49 5.79 8.14 4.20
C HIS A 49 7.06 8.94 4.43
N ILE A 50 8.14 8.60 3.74
CA ILE A 50 9.46 9.18 4.03
C ILE A 50 9.48 10.71 3.92
N GLY A 51 8.74 11.29 2.95
CA GLY A 51 8.65 12.74 2.76
C GLY A 51 7.85 13.49 3.84
N ASP A 52 7.09 12.78 4.68
CA ASP A 52 6.39 13.39 5.81
C ASP A 52 7.25 13.42 7.08
N TYR A 53 8.27 12.55 7.16
CA TYR A 53 9.05 12.28 8.37
C TYR A 53 10.56 12.51 8.19
N ASP A 54 10.98 13.14 7.09
CA ASP A 54 12.39 13.40 6.72
C ASP A 54 13.31 12.16 6.80
N ILE A 55 12.76 11.01 6.41
CA ILE A 55 13.50 9.73 6.37
C ILE A 55 14.24 9.64 5.04
N ARG A 56 15.54 9.27 5.07
CA ARG A 56 16.39 9.22 3.87
C ARG A 56 16.49 7.84 3.21
N GLU A 57 16.25 6.78 3.97
CA GLU A 57 16.32 5.41 3.47
C GLU A 57 15.08 5.10 2.61
N VAL A 58 15.31 4.58 1.40
CA VAL A 58 14.24 4.23 0.45
C VAL A 58 14.15 2.71 0.37
N SER A 59 13.12 2.15 1.00
CA SER A 59 12.76 0.74 0.87
C SER A 59 12.07 0.47 -0.47
N CYS A 60 12.23 -0.75 -1.00
CA CYS A 60 11.61 -1.14 -2.27
C CYS A 60 10.74 -2.39 -2.13
N SER A 61 11.33 -3.52 -1.74
CA SER A 61 10.61 -4.79 -1.61
C SER A 61 9.69 -4.79 -0.40
N ALA A 62 8.60 -5.56 -0.44
CA ALA A 62 7.61 -5.60 0.64
C ALA A 62 8.24 -5.96 1.99
N SER A 63 9.19 -6.89 2.04
CA SER A 63 9.94 -7.21 3.25
C SER A 63 10.78 -6.04 3.78
N GLU A 64 11.44 -5.27 2.91
CA GLU A 64 12.21 -4.07 3.32
C GLU A 64 11.28 -2.97 3.83
N VAL A 65 10.14 -2.75 3.17
CA VAL A 65 9.14 -1.76 3.63
C VAL A 65 8.59 -2.15 5.00
N LEU A 66 8.31 -3.44 5.20
CA LEU A 66 7.84 -3.96 6.47
C LEU A 66 8.88 -3.80 7.58
N LEU A 67 10.15 -4.08 7.29
CA LEU A 67 11.25 -3.98 8.25
C LEU A 67 11.56 -2.52 8.62
N SER A 68 11.67 -1.64 7.62
CA SER A 68 11.98 -0.22 7.81
C SER A 68 10.81 0.58 8.38
N GLY A 69 9.58 0.07 8.28
CA GLY A 69 8.36 0.77 8.70
C GLY A 69 8.11 2.07 7.93
N SER A 70 8.75 2.26 6.78
CA SER A 70 8.63 3.47 5.98
C SER A 70 8.81 3.21 4.49
N GLY A 71 8.30 4.10 3.65
CA GLY A 71 8.47 4.05 2.21
C GLY A 71 7.70 5.14 1.46
N ILE A 72 8.06 5.37 0.20
CA ILE A 72 7.28 6.23 -0.71
C ILE A 72 5.97 5.55 -1.14
N CYS A 73 5.12 6.24 -1.91
CA CYS A 73 3.85 5.69 -2.40
C CYS A 73 4.00 4.34 -3.13
N TYR A 74 5.06 4.17 -3.94
CA TYR A 74 5.35 2.89 -4.59
C TYR A 74 5.65 1.77 -3.59
N ALA A 75 6.55 2.04 -2.63
CA ALA A 75 6.95 1.07 -1.61
C ALA A 75 5.76 0.66 -0.73
N LYS A 76 4.94 1.63 -0.28
CA LYS A 76 3.69 1.34 0.44
C LYS A 76 2.74 0.49 -0.41
N SER A 77 2.65 0.75 -1.70
CA SER A 77 1.84 -0.06 -2.63
C SER A 77 2.40 -1.47 -2.83
N HIS A 78 3.72 -1.65 -2.82
CA HIS A 78 4.35 -2.97 -2.89
C HIS A 78 4.01 -3.82 -1.67
N LEU A 79 4.14 -3.26 -0.47
CA LEU A 79 3.78 -3.94 0.77
C LEU A 79 2.29 -4.26 0.83
N LEU A 80 1.42 -3.31 0.47
CA LEU A 80 -0.02 -3.58 0.44
C LEU A 80 -0.36 -4.71 -0.54
N ALA A 81 0.20 -4.70 -1.76
CA ALA A 81 0.01 -5.78 -2.71
C ALA A 81 0.49 -7.13 -2.13
N ALA A 82 1.61 -7.16 -1.43
CA ALA A 82 2.15 -8.37 -0.82
C ALA A 82 1.20 -8.97 0.23
N LEU A 83 0.72 -8.13 1.15
CA LEU A 83 -0.19 -8.54 2.23
C LEU A 83 -1.52 -9.06 1.69
N LEU A 84 -2.04 -8.44 0.62
CA LEU A 84 -3.26 -8.87 -0.05
C LEU A 84 -3.07 -10.20 -0.78
N ARG A 85 -1.98 -10.34 -1.54
CA ARG A 85 -1.68 -11.57 -2.30
C ARG A 85 -1.42 -12.77 -1.41
N ALA A 86 -0.76 -12.59 -0.26
CA ALA A 86 -0.62 -13.62 0.78
C ALA A 86 -1.96 -14.11 1.37
N ASN A 87 -3.01 -13.30 1.23
CA ASN A 87 -4.39 -13.63 1.60
C ASN A 87 -5.25 -13.96 0.38
N THR A 88 -4.62 -14.35 -0.73
CA THR A 88 -5.28 -14.76 -1.98
C THR A 88 -6.19 -13.70 -2.59
N ILE A 89 -5.95 -12.43 -2.30
CA ILE A 89 -6.64 -11.29 -2.91
C ILE A 89 -5.78 -10.76 -4.04
N ALA A 90 -6.31 -10.78 -5.26
CA ALA A 90 -5.59 -10.30 -6.43
C ALA A 90 -5.39 -8.78 -6.33
N ALA A 91 -4.13 -8.35 -6.43
CA ALA A 91 -3.76 -6.94 -6.31
C ALA A 91 -2.80 -6.55 -7.44
N GLY A 92 -3.08 -5.45 -8.11
CA GLY A 92 -2.25 -4.82 -9.13
C GLY A 92 -1.81 -3.41 -8.73
N PHE A 93 -1.10 -2.75 -9.64
CA PHE A 93 -0.64 -1.38 -9.50
C PHE A 93 -1.37 -0.47 -10.46
N CYS A 94 -1.63 0.74 -10.02
CA CYS A 94 -2.10 1.84 -10.84
C CYS A 94 -1.14 3.01 -10.63
N TYR A 95 -1.09 3.90 -11.63
CA TYR A 95 -0.29 5.10 -11.57
C TYR A 95 -1.15 6.29 -11.94
N GLN A 96 -0.99 7.37 -11.19
CA GLN A 96 -1.70 8.62 -11.38
C GLN A 96 -0.71 9.78 -11.42
N ARG A 97 -0.94 10.72 -12.33
CA ARG A 97 -0.21 11.99 -12.34
C ARG A 97 -0.90 12.96 -11.39
N LEU A 98 -0.19 13.45 -10.37
CA LEU A 98 -0.70 14.40 -9.40
C LEU A 98 0.03 15.74 -9.52
N SER A 99 -0.69 16.85 -9.34
CA SER A 99 -0.06 18.15 -9.10
C SER A 99 0.56 18.12 -7.70
N ARG A 100 1.76 18.68 -7.54
CA ARG A 100 2.40 18.76 -6.22
C ARG A 100 1.75 19.81 -5.32
N ASN A 101 1.14 20.83 -5.92
CA ASN A 101 0.60 22.01 -5.22
C ASN A 101 -0.90 22.22 -5.51
N ASP A 102 -1.56 21.24 -6.14
CA ASP A 102 -2.97 21.30 -6.56
C ASP A 102 -3.34 22.47 -7.50
N ASP A 103 -2.36 23.11 -8.15
CA ASP A 103 -2.52 24.26 -9.06
C ASP A 103 -2.00 23.99 -10.49
N GLY A 104 -1.67 22.73 -10.79
CA GLY A 104 -1.10 22.32 -12.08
C GLY A 104 0.34 21.83 -11.96
N ALA A 105 1.23 22.28 -12.84
CA ALA A 105 2.64 21.90 -12.76
C ALA A 105 3.31 22.51 -11.50
N PRO A 106 4.28 21.84 -10.86
CA PRO A 106 4.93 20.60 -11.28
C PRO A 106 4.15 19.34 -10.90
N PHE A 107 4.23 18.32 -11.76
CA PHE A 107 3.58 17.03 -11.55
C PHE A 107 4.54 16.00 -10.91
N CYS A 108 3.98 15.04 -10.19
CA CYS A 108 4.65 13.80 -9.81
C CYS A 108 3.84 12.58 -10.28
N LEU A 109 4.53 11.46 -10.48
CA LEU A 109 3.89 10.16 -10.65
C LEU A 109 3.64 9.55 -9.28
N HIS A 110 2.41 9.09 -9.06
CA HIS A 110 1.94 8.51 -7.81
C HIS A 110 1.51 7.07 -8.03
N GLY A 111 2.01 6.15 -7.20
CA GLY A 111 1.67 4.74 -7.24
C GLY A 111 0.59 4.39 -6.20
N LEU A 112 -0.40 3.61 -6.63
CA LEU A 112 -1.47 3.07 -5.79
C LEU A 112 -1.84 1.64 -6.24
N ASN A 113 -2.77 0.99 -5.54
CA ASN A 113 -3.20 -0.37 -5.87
C ASN A 113 -4.58 -0.42 -6.52
N ALA A 114 -4.80 -1.44 -7.35
CA ALA A 114 -6.13 -1.93 -7.68
C ALA A 114 -6.28 -3.34 -7.07
N VAL A 115 -7.40 -3.60 -6.41
CA VAL A 115 -7.69 -4.87 -5.75
C VAL A 115 -8.95 -5.49 -6.32
N TYR A 116 -8.94 -6.80 -6.57
CA TYR A 116 -10.13 -7.50 -7.03
C TYR A 116 -10.93 -7.99 -5.83
N LEU A 117 -12.14 -7.45 -5.65
CA LEU A 117 -13.09 -7.87 -4.63
C LEU A 117 -14.28 -8.53 -5.34
N PRO A 118 -14.67 -9.77 -5.00
CA PRO A 118 -15.71 -10.49 -5.75
C PRO A 118 -17.02 -9.73 -5.94
N ALA A 119 -17.45 -8.97 -4.94
CA ALA A 119 -18.69 -8.19 -4.99
C ALA A 119 -18.58 -6.88 -5.80
N TYR A 120 -17.37 -6.39 -6.10
CA TYR A 120 -17.13 -5.05 -6.66
C TYR A 120 -16.29 -5.05 -7.94
N GLY A 121 -15.64 -6.17 -8.26
CA GLY A 121 -14.62 -6.22 -9.30
C GLY A 121 -13.33 -5.52 -8.87
N TRP A 122 -12.63 -4.89 -9.82
CA TRP A 122 -11.41 -4.14 -9.55
C TRP A 122 -11.71 -2.78 -8.91
N TYR A 123 -11.18 -2.57 -7.71
CA TYR A 123 -11.38 -1.37 -6.92
C TYR A 123 -10.04 -0.69 -6.60
N ARG A 124 -9.93 0.63 -6.80
CA ARG A 124 -8.70 1.38 -6.54
C ARG A 124 -8.62 1.80 -5.08
N ILE A 125 -7.45 1.59 -4.47
CA ILE A 125 -7.16 1.99 -3.10
C ILE A 125 -5.77 2.61 -3.01
N ASP A 126 -5.65 3.67 -2.21
CA ASP A 126 -4.41 4.42 -2.04
C ASP A 126 -3.96 4.46 -0.58
N ALA A 127 -3.04 3.55 -0.24
CA ALA A 127 -2.50 3.45 1.12
C ALA A 127 -1.46 4.51 1.45
N ARG A 128 -1.12 5.42 0.53
CA ARG A 128 -0.34 6.61 0.92
C ARG A 128 -1.11 7.42 1.98
N GLY A 129 -2.42 7.50 1.84
CA GLY A 129 -3.27 8.33 2.68
C GLY A 129 -2.98 9.82 2.50
N ARG A 130 -3.71 10.66 3.24
CA ARG A 130 -3.42 12.11 3.27
C ARG A 130 -2.11 12.36 4.03
N SER A 131 -1.34 13.36 3.60
CA SER A 131 -0.17 13.79 4.38
C SER A 131 -0.62 14.43 5.69
N ALA A 132 0.14 14.28 6.78
CA ALA A 132 -0.16 14.99 8.03
C ALA A 132 -0.21 16.52 7.84
N LYS A 133 0.58 17.04 6.88
CA LYS A 133 0.62 18.47 6.50
C LYS A 133 -0.70 18.96 5.89
N SER A 134 -1.45 18.11 5.20
CA SER A 134 -2.75 18.48 4.62
C SER A 134 -3.89 18.58 5.65
N VAL A 135 -3.65 18.20 6.91
CA VAL A 135 -4.61 18.36 8.01
C VAL A 135 -4.40 19.71 8.72
N SER A 136 -3.19 20.28 8.70
CA SER A 136 -2.88 21.56 9.34
C SER A 136 -3.31 22.80 8.54
N ASP A 137 -3.58 22.66 7.24
CA ASP A 137 -3.94 23.80 6.36
C ASP A 137 -5.45 24.08 6.29
N GLN A 138 -6.28 23.36 7.07
CA GLN A 138 -7.72 23.65 7.23
C GLN A 138 -8.09 24.23 8.61
N ALA A 139 -7.09 24.64 9.39
CA ALA A 139 -7.27 25.33 10.66
C ALA A 139 -6.78 26.79 10.59
N LYS A 140 -7.24 27.53 9.58
CA LYS A 140 -7.22 28.99 9.53
C LYS A 140 -8.52 29.52 8.96
#